data_AF-A0A4P7XFD9-F1
#
_entry.id   AF-A0A4P7XFD9-F1
#
_cell.length_a   1.000
_cell.length_b   1.000
_cell.length_c   1.000
_cell.angle_alpha   90.00
_cell.angle_beta   90.00
_cell.angle_gamma   90.00
#
_symmetry.space_group_name_H-M   'P 1'
#
loop_
_entity.id
_entity.type
_entity.pdbx_description
1 polymer ?
#
loop_
_entity_poly.entity_id
_entity_poly.type
_entity_poly.pdbx_seq_one_letter_code
_entity_poly.pdbx_strand_id
1 'polypeptide(L)'
;MNEAERWNHILSLDEELLKGGVILSEWCSFIVRESDSAFVHGANLASILTAVSGIETYLRSEYVKKERSTLFELINDAPIADDLRSDLHILRKYRNKWVHVNDPWDDQGLIDTPEEAERELEEMALFAARALRRTIYENQWV
;
A
#
# COMPACT_ATOMS: atom_id res chain seq x y z
N MET A 1 10.72 14.44 0.46
CA MET A 1 9.88 15.11 -0.57
C MET A 1 8.88 16.05 0.09
N ASN A 2 8.55 17.18 -0.54
CA ASN A 2 7.46 18.06 -0.08
C ASN A 2 6.07 17.58 -0.57
N GLU A 3 5.00 18.21 -0.08
CA GLU A 3 3.62 17.81 -0.39
C GLU A 3 3.31 17.85 -1.89
N ALA A 4 3.76 18.90 -2.60
CA ALA A 4 3.53 19.05 -4.03
C ALA A 4 4.25 17.98 -4.85
N GLU A 5 5.49 17.64 -4.48
CA GLU A 5 6.26 16.56 -5.09
C GLU A 5 5.58 15.20 -4.90
N ARG A 6 5.04 14.94 -3.69
CA ARG A 6 4.31 13.71 -3.36
C ARG A 6 2.98 13.62 -4.11
N TRP A 7 2.25 14.72 -4.21
CA TRP A 7 1.04 14.78 -5.03
C TRP A 7 1.33 14.51 -6.50
N ASN A 8 2.35 15.15 -7.07
CA ASN A 8 2.77 14.92 -8.45
C ASN A 8 3.26 13.48 -8.68
N HIS A 9 3.87 12.85 -7.67
CA HIS A 9 4.24 11.44 -7.74
C HIS A 9 3.00 10.55 -7.92
N ILE A 10 1.95 10.76 -7.13
CA ILE A 10 0.68 10.03 -7.30
C ILE A 10 0.11 10.24 -8.71
N LEU A 11 0.02 11.50 -9.18
CA LEU A 11 -0.49 11.79 -10.52
C LEU A 11 0.32 11.08 -11.61
N SER A 12 1.66 11.06 -11.47
CA SER A 12 2.52 10.37 -12.42
C SER A 12 2.29 8.85 -12.44
N LEU A 13 2.00 8.25 -11.28
CA LEU A 13 1.64 6.83 -11.19
C LEU A 13 0.29 6.57 -11.86
N ASP A 14 -0.69 7.46 -11.68
CA ASP A 14 -2.01 7.31 -12.29
C ASP A 14 -1.91 7.44 -13.83
N GLU A 15 -1.16 8.40 -14.36
CA GLU A 15 -0.87 8.51 -15.81
C GLU A 15 -0.11 7.28 -16.35
N GLU A 16 0.86 6.79 -15.59
CA GLU A 16 1.67 5.63 -15.95
C GLU A 16 0.85 4.34 -15.96
N LEU A 17 -0.02 4.14 -14.98
CA LEU A 17 -0.62 2.84 -14.70
C LEU A 17 -2.08 2.73 -15.13
N LEU A 18 -2.87 3.81 -15.12
CA LEU A 18 -4.26 3.80 -15.57
C LEU A 18 -4.35 4.04 -17.08
N LYS A 19 -4.57 2.97 -17.84
CA LYS A 19 -4.69 2.96 -19.31
C LYS A 19 -6.13 2.90 -19.81
N GLY A 20 -7.09 2.69 -18.92
CA GLY A 20 -8.51 2.60 -19.22
C GLY A 20 -9.37 3.14 -18.08
N GLY A 21 -10.50 2.48 -17.83
CA GLY A 21 -11.38 2.78 -16.70
C GLY A 21 -11.29 1.69 -15.65
N VAL A 22 -11.40 2.06 -14.37
CA VAL A 22 -11.49 1.10 -13.28
C VAL A 22 -12.79 1.32 -12.51
N ILE A 23 -13.41 0.23 -12.08
CA ILE A 23 -14.50 0.27 -11.10
C ILE A 23 -13.92 -0.26 -9.79
N LEU A 24 -14.04 0.54 -8.72
CA LEU A 24 -13.63 0.17 -7.38
C LEU A 24 -14.86 0.18 -6.47
N SER A 25 -14.88 -0.70 -5.46
CA SER A 25 -15.85 -0.56 -4.39
C SER A 25 -15.65 0.78 -3.65
N GLU A 26 -16.74 1.42 -3.20
CA GLU A 26 -16.65 2.70 -2.47
C GLU A 26 -15.77 2.62 -1.22
N TRP A 27 -15.76 1.47 -0.55
CA TRP A 27 -14.84 1.20 0.57
C TRP A 27 -13.37 1.26 0.12
N CYS A 28 -13.03 0.64 -1.01
CA CYS A 28 -11.69 0.71 -1.57
C CYS A 28 -11.32 2.15 -1.94
N SER A 29 -12.20 2.86 -2.66
CA SER A 29 -11.98 4.26 -3.05
C SER A 29 -11.78 5.20 -1.86
N PHE A 30 -12.51 4.96 -0.76
CA PHE A 30 -12.31 5.72 0.47
C PHE A 30 -10.93 5.47 1.09
N ILE A 31 -10.53 4.20 1.25
CA ILE A 31 -9.24 3.84 1.86
C ILE A 31 -8.06 4.29 0.99
N VAL A 32 -8.16 4.20 -0.33
CA VAL A 32 -7.13 4.71 -1.26
C VAL A 32 -6.92 6.22 -1.04
N ARG A 33 -8.00 7.00 -0.95
CA ARG A 33 -7.90 8.45 -0.67
C ARG A 33 -7.24 8.76 0.67
N GLU A 34 -7.52 7.98 1.70
CA GLU A 34 -6.86 8.13 3.00
C GLU A 34 -5.37 7.78 2.94
N SER A 35 -5.00 6.75 2.18
CA SER A 35 -3.59 6.38 1.93
C SER A 35 -2.84 7.50 1.21
N ASP A 36 -3.49 8.13 0.23
CA ASP A 36 -2.94 9.25 -0.54
C ASP A 36 -2.80 10.50 0.30
N SER A 37 -3.81 10.83 1.10
CA SER A 37 -3.75 11.94 2.03
C SER A 37 -2.59 11.76 3.01
N ALA A 38 -2.45 10.58 3.61
CA ALA A 38 -1.32 10.29 4.49
C ALA A 38 0.03 10.38 3.75
N PHE A 39 0.10 9.88 2.50
CA PHE A 39 1.32 9.96 1.70
C PHE A 39 1.72 11.41 1.44
N VAL A 40 0.79 12.23 0.96
CA VAL A 40 1.02 13.61 0.54
C VAL A 40 1.51 14.46 1.70
N HIS A 41 0.92 14.32 2.89
CA HIS A 41 1.30 15.06 4.10
C HIS A 41 2.52 14.47 4.82
N GLY A 42 3.24 13.52 4.21
CA GLY A 42 4.48 12.97 4.78
C GLY A 42 4.28 11.99 5.94
N ALA A 43 3.05 11.56 6.23
CA ALA A 43 2.76 10.54 7.24
C ALA A 43 3.07 9.14 6.70
N ASN A 44 4.36 8.87 6.45
CA ASN A 44 4.85 7.71 5.71
C ASN A 44 4.34 6.36 6.27
N LEU A 45 4.45 6.13 7.59
CA LEU A 45 3.97 4.90 8.20
C LEU A 45 2.45 4.74 8.04
N ALA A 46 1.68 5.80 8.30
CA ALA A 46 0.23 5.78 8.12
C ALA A 46 -0.15 5.50 6.66
N SER A 47 0.57 6.10 5.71
CA SER A 47 0.38 5.84 4.28
C SER A 47 0.59 4.37 3.93
N ILE A 48 1.67 3.75 4.42
CA ILE A 48 1.98 2.32 4.19
C ILE A 48 0.86 1.43 4.76
N LEU A 49 0.46 1.65 6.01
CA LEU A 49 -0.57 0.85 6.68
C LEU A 49 -1.92 0.96 5.96
N THR A 50 -2.29 2.16 5.55
CA THR A 50 -3.55 2.42 4.83
C THR A 50 -3.49 1.89 3.39
N ALA A 51 -2.33 1.97 2.72
CA ALA A 51 -2.13 1.39 1.39
C ALA A 51 -2.33 -0.13 1.42
N VAL A 52 -1.75 -0.81 2.40
CA VAL A 52 -1.94 -2.26 2.60
C VAL A 52 -3.41 -2.59 2.88
N SER A 53 -4.10 -1.76 3.63
CA SER A 53 -5.55 -1.91 3.89
C SER A 53 -6.40 -1.71 2.63
N GLY A 54 -6.00 -0.77 1.75
CA GLY A 54 -6.64 -0.53 0.45
C GLY A 54 -6.44 -1.71 -0.50
N ILE A 55 -5.22 -2.22 -0.60
CA ILE A 55 -4.89 -3.46 -1.33
C ILE A 55 -5.75 -4.62 -0.82
N GLU A 56 -5.80 -4.82 0.50
CA GLU A 56 -6.59 -5.90 1.09
C GLU A 56 -8.07 -5.77 0.74
N THR A 57 -8.62 -4.55 0.78
CA THR A 57 -10.02 -4.27 0.45
C THR A 57 -10.32 -4.49 -1.02
N TYR A 58 -9.41 -4.09 -1.93
CA TYR A 58 -9.52 -4.37 -3.36
C TYR A 58 -9.55 -5.88 -3.64
N LEU A 59 -8.56 -6.62 -3.13
CA LEU A 59 -8.49 -8.07 -3.34
C LEU A 59 -9.75 -8.79 -2.81
N ARG A 60 -10.31 -8.29 -1.70
CA ARG A 60 -11.57 -8.78 -1.16
C ARG A 60 -12.78 -8.46 -2.04
N SER A 61 -12.88 -7.26 -2.60
CA SER A 61 -14.02 -6.92 -3.45
C SER A 61 -13.99 -7.64 -4.79
N GLU A 62 -12.80 -7.79 -5.38
CA GLU A 62 -12.68 -8.34 -6.73
C GLU A 62 -12.64 -9.88 -6.79
N TYR A 63 -11.96 -10.52 -5.84
CA TYR A 63 -11.63 -11.95 -5.99
C TYR A 63 -12.23 -12.87 -4.93
N VAL A 64 -12.70 -12.34 -3.79
CA VAL A 64 -13.18 -13.21 -2.69
C VAL A 64 -14.61 -13.66 -2.93
N LYS A 65 -14.80 -14.98 -2.90
CA LYS A 65 -16.11 -15.63 -3.13
C LYS A 65 -16.85 -16.07 -1.87
N LYS A 66 -16.21 -16.13 -0.68
CA LYS A 66 -16.80 -16.37 0.66
C LYS A 66 -15.72 -16.43 1.78
N GLU A 67 -16.03 -15.90 2.96
CA GLU A 67 -15.31 -15.99 4.26
C GLU A 67 -13.98 -15.21 4.49
N ARG A 68 -13.58 -15.14 5.78
CA ARG A 68 -12.42 -14.40 6.31
C ARG A 68 -11.09 -15.01 5.81
N SER A 69 -10.63 -14.61 4.64
CA SER A 69 -9.24 -14.87 4.20
C SER A 69 -8.27 -13.92 4.88
N THR A 70 -7.05 -14.37 5.18
CA THR A 70 -5.92 -13.54 5.59
C THR A 70 -5.35 -12.76 4.40
N LEU A 71 -4.61 -11.66 4.65
CA LEU A 71 -3.93 -10.93 3.57
C LEU A 71 -2.95 -11.82 2.78
N PHE A 72 -2.33 -12.80 3.41
CA PHE A 72 -1.45 -13.76 2.73
C PHE A 72 -2.21 -14.60 1.69
N GLU A 73 -3.36 -15.15 2.09
CA GLU A 73 -4.21 -15.95 1.20
C GLU A 73 -4.77 -15.09 0.08
N LEU A 74 -5.24 -13.87 0.38
CA LEU A 74 -5.71 -12.92 -0.63
C LEU A 74 -4.65 -12.64 -1.71
N ILE A 75 -3.41 -12.38 -1.30
CA ILE A 75 -2.31 -12.11 -2.24
C ILE A 75 -1.99 -13.36 -3.07
N ASN A 76 -2.06 -14.57 -2.51
CA ASN A 76 -1.71 -15.79 -3.24
C ASN A 76 -2.80 -16.27 -4.20
N ASP A 77 -4.06 -16.09 -3.82
CA ASP A 77 -5.19 -16.61 -4.59
C ASP A 77 -5.64 -15.64 -5.69
N ALA A 78 -5.23 -14.36 -5.60
CA ALA A 78 -5.55 -13.36 -6.60
C ALA A 78 -4.90 -13.68 -7.97
N PRO A 79 -5.62 -13.53 -9.09
CA PRO A 79 -5.12 -13.78 -10.44
C PRO A 79 -4.24 -12.64 -10.99
N ILE A 80 -3.35 -12.09 -10.15
CA ILE A 80 -2.45 -10.97 -10.46
C ILE A 80 -1.08 -11.43 -10.97
N ALA A 81 -0.35 -10.54 -11.62
CA ALA A 81 1.02 -10.80 -12.09
C ALA A 81 2.00 -11.16 -10.94
N ASP A 82 2.97 -12.03 -11.21
CA ASP A 82 3.89 -12.58 -10.18
C ASP A 82 4.81 -11.54 -9.56
N ASP A 83 5.20 -10.53 -10.33
CA ASP A 83 6.00 -9.42 -9.85
C ASP A 83 5.20 -8.53 -8.88
N LEU A 84 3.95 -8.20 -9.23
CA LEU A 84 3.03 -7.52 -8.31
C LEU A 84 2.79 -8.35 -7.05
N ARG A 85 2.53 -9.66 -7.19
CA ARG A 85 2.37 -10.57 -6.06
C ARG A 85 3.57 -10.54 -5.11
N SER A 86 4.78 -10.52 -5.67
CA SER A 86 6.02 -10.41 -4.92
C SER A 86 6.11 -9.09 -4.16
N ASP A 87 5.78 -7.97 -4.81
CA ASP A 87 5.72 -6.64 -4.20
C ASP A 87 4.72 -6.59 -3.04
N LEU A 88 3.54 -7.19 -3.20
CA LEU A 88 2.52 -7.24 -2.15
C LEU A 88 2.99 -8.05 -0.93
N HIS A 89 3.76 -9.13 -1.14
CA HIS A 89 4.37 -9.86 -0.02
C HIS A 89 5.46 -9.07 0.69
N ILE A 90 6.22 -8.23 -0.02
CA ILE A 90 7.18 -7.31 0.59
C ILE A 90 6.44 -6.34 1.51
N LEU A 91 5.39 -5.68 1.02
CA LEU A 91 4.56 -4.76 1.82
C LEU A 91 3.92 -5.45 3.02
N ARG A 92 3.34 -6.64 2.83
CA ARG A 92 2.75 -7.41 3.93
C ARG A 92 3.76 -7.67 5.04
N LYS A 93 4.96 -8.15 4.69
CA LYS A 93 6.03 -8.42 5.65
C LYS A 93 6.52 -7.13 6.32
N TYR A 94 6.63 -6.04 5.56
CA TYR A 94 7.02 -4.74 6.09
C TYR A 94 6.00 -4.22 7.11
N ARG A 95 4.71 -4.18 6.75
CA ARG A 95 3.61 -3.81 7.66
C ARG A 95 3.65 -4.63 8.95
N ASN A 96 3.92 -5.93 8.83
CA ASN A 96 3.93 -6.81 10.00
C ASN A 96 5.02 -6.43 11.01
N LYS A 97 6.16 -5.86 10.59
CA LYS A 97 7.17 -5.35 11.52
C LYS A 97 6.62 -4.25 12.43
N TRP A 98 5.75 -3.40 11.89
CA TRP A 98 5.17 -2.25 12.61
C TRP A 98 3.89 -2.60 13.38
N VAL A 99 3.14 -3.62 12.94
CA VAL A 99 1.87 -4.03 13.57
C VAL A 99 2.04 -5.20 14.55
N HIS A 100 3.07 -6.02 14.36
CA HIS A 100 3.38 -7.18 15.19
C HIS A 100 4.79 -7.02 15.79
N VAL A 101 5.02 -5.92 16.50
CA VAL A 101 6.29 -5.66 17.19
C VAL A 101 6.49 -6.74 18.26
N ASN A 102 7.50 -7.59 18.08
CA ASN A 102 7.76 -8.75 18.95
C ASN A 102 8.29 -8.32 20.33
N ASP A 103 9.13 -7.29 20.36
CA ASP A 103 9.64 -6.68 21.60
C ASP A 103 9.41 -5.16 21.54
N PRO A 104 8.27 -4.65 22.05
CA PRO A 104 7.96 -3.23 22.02
C PRO A 104 8.90 -2.34 22.84
N TRP A 105 9.76 -2.93 23.67
CA TRP A 105 10.71 -2.21 24.52
C TRP A 105 12.13 -2.17 23.92
N ASP A 106 12.36 -2.87 22.81
CA ASP A 106 13.58 -2.75 22.00
C ASP A 106 13.42 -1.56 21.03
N ASP A 107 13.34 -0.35 21.59
CA ASP A 107 13.06 0.91 20.88
C ASP A 107 14.34 1.70 20.55
N GLN A 108 15.50 1.18 20.96
CA GLN A 108 16.78 1.86 20.85
C GLN A 108 17.09 2.28 19.40
N GLY A 109 16.72 1.48 18.40
CA GLY A 109 16.90 1.84 16.99
C GLY A 109 16.03 3.00 16.49
N LEU A 110 14.84 3.20 17.07
CA LEU A 110 14.00 4.36 16.78
C LEU A 110 14.52 5.63 17.46
N ILE A 111 15.22 5.48 18.58
CA ILE A 111 15.78 6.58 19.37
C ILE A 111 17.14 7.01 18.81
N ASP A 112 18.01 6.06 18.48
CA ASP A 112 19.40 6.32 18.11
C ASP A 112 19.56 6.75 16.65
N THR A 113 18.66 6.30 15.77
CA THR A 113 18.74 6.55 14.32
C THR A 113 17.38 6.96 13.71
N PRO A 114 16.73 8.03 14.21
CA PRO A 114 15.41 8.43 13.74
C PRO A 114 15.40 8.83 12.26
N GLU A 115 16.46 9.48 11.76
CA GLU A 115 16.55 9.89 10.36
C GLU A 115 16.66 8.69 9.40
N GLU A 116 17.29 7.60 9.83
CA GLU A 116 17.37 6.37 9.03
C GLU A 116 16.00 5.70 8.94
N ALA A 117 15.27 5.64 10.05
CA ALA A 117 13.90 5.13 10.09
C ALA A 117 12.95 5.98 9.23
N GLU A 118 13.06 7.31 9.30
CA GLU A 118 12.26 8.22 8.48
C GLU A 118 12.53 8.04 6.98
N ARG A 119 13.81 7.89 6.59
CA ARG A 119 14.19 7.63 5.19
C ARG A 119 13.68 6.28 4.70
N GLU A 120 13.85 5.22 5.49
CA GLU A 120 13.32 3.89 5.17
C GLU A 120 11.79 3.92 4.99
N LEU A 121 11.09 4.64 5.87
CA LEU A 121 9.64 4.83 5.77
C LEU A 121 9.25 5.63 4.53
N GLU A 122 9.99 6.68 4.14
CA GLU A 122 9.72 7.43 2.91
C GLU A 122 9.88 6.55 1.66
N GLU A 123 10.97 5.77 1.58
CA GLU A 123 11.21 4.82 0.49
C GLU A 123 10.11 3.75 0.40
N MET A 124 9.71 3.20 1.55
CA MET A 124 8.65 2.21 1.59
C MET A 124 7.27 2.81 1.31
N ALA A 125 7.03 4.08 1.64
CA ALA A 125 5.78 4.76 1.30
C ALA A 125 5.66 5.01 -0.21
N LEU A 126 6.75 5.36 -0.89
CA LEU A 126 6.81 5.43 -2.36
C LEU A 126 6.50 4.07 -3.00
N PHE A 127 7.13 3.01 -2.48
CA PHE A 127 6.88 1.65 -2.91
C PHE A 127 5.42 1.24 -2.71
N ALA A 128 4.85 1.55 -1.53
CA ALA A 128 3.46 1.28 -1.20
C ALA A 128 2.48 2.02 -2.11
N ALA A 129 2.73 3.30 -2.40
CA ALA A 129 1.90 4.09 -3.30
C ALA A 129 1.84 3.45 -4.69
N ARG A 130 2.99 3.05 -5.26
CA ARG A 130 3.05 2.36 -6.56
C ARG A 130 2.33 1.02 -6.54
N ALA A 131 2.62 0.16 -5.55
CA ALA A 131 1.99 -1.15 -5.45
C ALA A 131 0.46 -1.07 -5.26
N LEU A 132 -0.02 -0.06 -4.53
CA LEU A 132 -1.45 0.23 -4.41
C LEU A 132 -2.07 0.54 -5.78
N ARG A 133 -1.47 1.45 -6.57
CA ARG A 133 -1.95 1.77 -7.93
C ARG A 133 -1.94 0.57 -8.84
N ARG A 134 -0.83 -0.18 -8.86
CA ARG A 134 -0.70 -1.42 -9.66
C ARG A 134 -1.80 -2.43 -9.32
N THR A 135 -2.23 -2.47 -8.06
CA THR A 135 -3.28 -3.36 -7.58
C THR A 135 -4.66 -2.85 -8.01
N ILE A 136 -5.01 -1.61 -7.67
CA ILE A 136 -6.36 -1.09 -7.95
C ILE A 136 -6.61 -0.96 -9.45
N TYR A 137 -5.56 -0.70 -10.24
CA TYR A 137 -5.63 -0.67 -11.70
C TYR A 137 -5.31 -2.02 -12.33
N GLU A 138 -5.45 -3.16 -11.67
CA GLU A 138 -5.15 -4.43 -12.34
C GLU A 138 -6.21 -4.78 -13.40
N ASN A 139 -7.50 -4.49 -13.13
CA ASN A 139 -8.63 -4.73 -14.04
C ASN A 139 -9.17 -3.43 -14.68
N GLN A 140 -8.49 -2.93 -15.73
CA GLN A 140 -8.76 -1.61 -16.32
C GLN A 140 -9.65 -1.61 -17.58
N TRP A 141 -10.18 -2.77 -17.95
CA TRP A 141 -10.89 -3.00 -19.21
C TRP A 141 -12.34 -3.42 -18.97
N VAL A 142 -13.02 -2.67 -18.11
CA VAL A 142 -14.47 -2.80 -17.90
C VAL A 142 -15.23 -2.11 -19.03
#